data_AF-A0A958CT72-F1
#
_entry.id   AF-A0A958CT72-F1
#
_cell.length_a   1.000
_cell.length_b   1.000
_cell.length_c   1.000
_cell.angle_alpha   90.00
_cell.angle_beta   90.00
_cell.angle_gamma   90.00
#
_symmetry.space_group_name_H-M   'P 1'
#
loop_
_entity.id
_entity.type
_entity.pdbx_description
1 polymer ?
#
loop_
_entity_poly.entity_id
_entity_poly.type
_entity_poly.pdbx_seq_one_letter_code
_entity_poly.pdbx_strand_id
1 'polypeptide(L)' 'HNRIDASFRFQDGKIIQHRDSFSFWRWSSMALGPVGMLLGWSPLVKNKVRRQAAHNLERFIQKSAA' A
#
# COMPACT_ATOMS: atom_id res chain seq x y z
N HIS A 1 -12.88 -12.22 0.99
CA HIS A 1 -13.29 -10.90 1.52
C HIS A 1 -12.05 -10.12 1.93
N ASN A 2 -11.89 -8.90 1.43
CA ASN A 2 -10.82 -7.99 1.86
C ASN A 2 -11.38 -7.08 2.95
N ARG A 3 -10.75 -7.08 4.12
CA ARG A 3 -11.16 -6.25 5.26
C ARG A 3 -10.04 -5.25 5.53
N ILE A 4 -10.35 -3.97 5.32
CA ILE A 4 -9.42 -2.86 5.46
C ILE A 4 -10.06 -1.85 6.41
N ASP A 5 -9.34 -1.51 7.47
CA ASP A 5 -9.73 -0.46 8.39
C ASP A 5 -8.93 0.80 8.04
N ALA A 6 -9.62 1.85 7.59
CA ALA A 6 -9.03 3.09 7.14
C ALA A 6 -9.22 4.21 8.18
N SER A 7 -8.16 4.98 8.45
CA SER A 7 -8.19 6.14 9.35
C SER A 7 -7.73 7.39 8.60
N PHE A 8 -8.53 8.45 8.67
CA PHE A 8 -8.28 9.69 7.96
C PHE A 8 -8.14 10.86 8.93
N ARG A 9 -7.28 11.82 8.57
CA ARG A 9 -7.30 13.17 9.15
C ARG A 9 -7.58 14.18 8.06
N PHE A 10 -8.49 15.09 8.35
CA PHE A 10 -8.90 16.15 7.44
C PHE A 10 -8.51 17.52 8.00
N GLN A 11 -8.14 18.44 7.12
CA GLN A 11 -7.90 19.85 7.42
C GLN A 11 -8.34 20.67 6.21
N ASP A 12 -9.12 21.73 6.43
CA ASP A 12 -9.66 22.61 5.38
C ASP A 12 -10.37 21.84 4.24
N GLY A 13 -11.14 20.81 4.61
CA GLY A 13 -11.85 19.94 3.66
C GLY A 13 -10.95 18.98 2.86
N LYS A 14 -9.63 18.96 3.12
CA LYS A 14 -8.65 18.08 2.45
C LYS A 14 -8.20 16.95 3.35
N ILE A 15 -7.87 15.80 2.75
CA ILE A 15 -7.22 14.69 3.47
C ILE A 15 -5.75 15.04 3.66
N ILE A 16 -5.31 15.18 4.92
CA ILE A 16 -3.90 15.41 5.28
C ILE A 16 -3.18 14.15 5.76
N GLN A 17 -3.94 13.12 6.17
CA GLN A 17 -3.38 11.80 6.44
C GLN A 17 -4.40 10.72 6.13
N HIS A 18 -3.93 9.62 5.54
CA HIS A 18 -4.70 8.40 5.34
C HIS A 18 -3.84 7.20 5.79
N ARG A 19 -4.36 6.36 6.69
CA ARG A 19 -3.69 5.15 7.18
C ARG A 19 -4.62 3.95 7.06
N ASP A 20 -4.19 2.97 6.29
CA ASP A 20 -4.87 1.68 6.15
C ASP A 20 -4.24 0.61 7.04
N SER A 21 -5.08 -0.16 7.74
CA SER A 21 -4.71 -1.35 8.50
C SER A 21 -5.39 -2.57 7.89
N PHE A 22 -4.61 -3.54 7.46
CA PHE A 22 -5.11 -4.76 6.83
C PHE A 22 -4.10 -5.91 6.91
N SER A 23 -4.59 -7.13 6.68
CA SER A 23 -3.73 -8.31 6.55
C SER A 23 -3.02 -8.31 5.20
N PHE A 24 -1.70 -8.08 5.22
CA PHE A 24 -0.89 -8.05 4.01
C PHE A 24 -1.00 -9.35 3.19
N TRP A 25 -0.99 -10.52 3.84
CA TRP A 25 -1.06 -11.80 3.13
C TRP A 25 -2.39 -12.00 2.39
N ARG A 26 -3.52 -11.62 3.01
CA ARG A 26 -4.83 -11.69 2.35
C ARG A 26 -4.89 -10.74 1.17
N TRP A 27 -4.41 -9.51 1.36
CA TRP A 27 -4.32 -8.53 0.28
C TRP A 27 -3.41 -9.02 -0.85
N SER A 28 -2.22 -9.53 -0.55
CA SER A 28 -1.25 -9.97 -1.55
C SER A 28 -1.77 -11.16 -2.34
N SER A 29 -2.47 -12.10 -1.68
CA SER A 29 -3.10 -13.24 -2.34
C SER A 29 -4.11 -12.83 -3.41
N MET A 30 -4.80 -11.70 -3.20
CA MET A 30 -5.76 -11.15 -4.17
C MET A 30 -5.06 -10.27 -5.22
N ALA A 31 -4.11 -9.42 -4.80
CA ALA A 31 -3.48 -8.41 -5.66
C ALA A 31 -2.39 -8.97 -6.58
N LEU A 32 -1.66 -10.00 -6.14
CA LEU A 32 -0.53 -10.60 -6.86
C LEU A 32 -0.84 -12.01 -7.38
N GLY A 33 -2.07 -12.50 -7.17
CA GLY A 33 -2.51 -13.82 -7.61
C GLY A 33 -1.69 -14.97 -7.00
N PRO A 34 -1.31 -16.00 -7.77
CA PRO A 34 -0.61 -17.19 -7.27
C PRO A 34 0.67 -16.87 -6.50
N VAL A 35 1.44 -15.87 -6.96
CA VAL A 35 2.66 -15.42 -6.28
C VAL A 35 2.35 -14.86 -4.90
N GLY A 36 1.28 -14.07 -4.79
CA GLY A 36 0.85 -13.50 -3.51
C GLY A 36 0.28 -14.51 -2.54
N MET A 37 -0.36 -15.56 -3.04
CA MET A 37 -0.86 -16.67 -2.23
C MET A 37 0.30 -17.50 -1.66
N LEU A 38 1.28 -17.84 -2.50
CA LEU A 38 2.41 -18.69 -2.12
C LEU A 38 3.50 -17.95 -1.34
N LEU A 39 3.77 -16.69 -1.67
CA LEU A 39 4.94 -15.94 -1.15
C LEU A 39 4.57 -14.67 -0.40
N GLY A 40 3.30 -14.32 -0.26
CA GLY A 40 2.85 -13.12 0.44
C GLY A 40 3.18 -13.07 1.93
N TRP A 41 3.43 -14.22 2.55
CA TRP A 41 3.90 -14.32 3.94
C TRP A 41 5.39 -13.98 4.08
N SER A 42 6.16 -14.05 2.99
CA SER A 42 7.60 -13.83 3.02
C SER A 42 7.97 -12.35 3.17
N PRO A 43 9.04 -12.02 3.90
CA PRO A 43 9.52 -10.65 4.00
C PRO A 43 10.02 -10.09 2.66
N LEU A 44 10.44 -10.95 1.73
CA LEU A 44 10.95 -10.55 0.41
C LEU A 44 9.87 -9.86 -0.42
N VAL A 45 8.68 -10.48 -0.55
CA VAL A 45 7.55 -9.91 -1.29
C VAL A 45 7.07 -8.63 -0.62
N LYS A 46 6.90 -8.65 0.71
CA LYS A 46 6.48 -7.47 1.48
C LYS A 46 7.44 -6.30 1.28
N ASN A 47 8.74 -6.52 1.39
CA ASN A 47 9.74 -5.47 1.23
C ASN A 47 9.82 -4.96 -0.21
N LYS A 48 9.67 -5.84 -1.21
CA LYS A 48 9.62 -5.43 -2.62
C LYS A 48 8.43 -4.52 -2.91
N VAL A 49 7.24 -4.87 -2.42
CA VAL A 49 6.03 -4.04 -2.54
C VAL A 49 6.23 -2.68 -1.87
N ARG A 50 6.79 -2.65 -0.65
CA ARG A 50 7.07 -1.39 0.07
C ARG A 50 8.03 -0.49 -0.69
N ARG A 51 9.13 -1.03 -1.23
CA ARG A 51 10.09 -0.26 -2.03
C ARG A 51 9.46 0.30 -3.30
N GLN A 52 8.68 -0.51 -4.02
CA GLN A 52 8.01 -0.06 -5.23
C GLN A 52 7.00 1.05 -4.95
N ALA A 53 6.23 0.94 -3.87
CA ALA A 53 5.28 1.96 -3.45
C ALA A 53 5.98 3.28 -3.10
N ALA A 54 7.08 3.22 -2.32
CA ALA A 54 7.87 4.40 -1.98
C ALA A 54 8.44 5.10 -3.21
N HIS A 55 8.98 4.33 -4.15
CA HIS A 55 9.52 4.88 -5.39
C HIS A 55 8.44 5.49 -6.30
N ASN A 56 7.26 4.89 -6.38
CA ASN A 56 6.13 5.48 -7.12
C ASN A 56 5.65 6.79 -6.48
N LEU A 57 5.62 6.86 -5.14
CA LEU A 57 5.28 8.07 -4.41
C LEU A 57 6.30 9.18 -4.66
N GLU A 58 7.59 8.86 -4.60
CA GLU A 58 8.66 9.80 -4.92
C GLU A 58 8.52 10.36 -6.33
N ARG A 59 8.31 9.50 -7.34
CA ARG A 59 8.08 9.95 -8.72
C ARG A 59 6.86 10.87 -8.86
N PHE A 60 5.78 10.56 -8.15
CA PHE A 60 4.59 11.41 -8.15
C PHE A 60 4.90 12.80 -7.56
N ILE A 61 5.58 12.85 -6.41
CA ILE A 61 5.98 14.12 -5.77
C ILE A 61 6.87 14.94 -6.70
N GLN A 62 7.86 14.32 -7.34
CA GLN A 62 8.74 14.99 -8.30
C GLN A 62 7.97 15.56 -9.49
N LYS A 63 7.01 14.81 -10.05
CA LYS A 63 6.17 15.27 -11.16
C LYS A 63 5.23 16.41 -10.75
N SER A 64 4.74 16.41 -9.52
CA SER A 64 3.84 17.46 -9.01
C SER A 64 4.56 18.74 -8.57
N ALA A 65 5.89 18.68 -8.38
CA ALA A 65 6.72 19.82 -8.01
C ALA A 65 7.31 20.57 -9.23
N ALA A 66 7.22 19.99 -10.43
CA ALA A 66 7.58 20.61 -11.71
C ALA A 66 6.36 21.26 -12.36
#